data_AF-A0A8J3CD41-F1
#
_entry.id   AF-A0A8J3CD41-F1
#
_cell.length_a   1.000
_cell.length_b   1.000
_cell.length_c   1.000
_cell.angle_alpha   90.00
_cell.angle_beta   90.00
_cell.angle_gamma   90.00
#
_symmetry.space_group_name_H-M   'P 1'
#
loop_
_entity.id
_entity.type
_entity.pdbx_description
1 polymer ?
#
loop_
_entity_poly.entity_id
_entity_poly.type
_entity_poly.pdbx_seq_one_letter_code
_entity_poly.pdbx_strand_id
1 'polypeptide(L)'
;MSSSAYRGYRFGPARDGSDAMASEYTREKTTSQLVVWTELVQALDQLDMAWGKVREAGPQVRESLQLPGNVAVALVQAGGRAADALAGVAEVLAQQGDSGGAFEDLAAAQQQIAENWPTRK
;
A
#
# COMPACT_ATOMS: atom_id res chain seq x y z
N MET A 1 -21.62 71.13 30.46
CA MET A 1 -20.14 71.12 30.37
C MET A 1 -19.67 69.67 30.50
N SER A 2 -18.97 69.17 29.47
CA SER A 2 -18.04 68.01 29.44
C SER A 2 -18.53 66.63 29.93
N SER A 3 -18.16 65.47 29.38
CA SER A 3 -17.13 65.03 28.40
C SER A 3 -17.55 63.61 27.92
N SER A 4 -17.72 63.35 26.62
CA SER A 4 -16.75 62.74 25.69
C SER A 4 -16.25 61.32 26.02
N ALA A 5 -16.77 60.37 25.22
CA ALA A 5 -16.15 59.23 24.55
C ALA A 5 -15.16 58.30 25.29
N TYR A 6 -15.51 57.00 25.35
CA TYR A 6 -14.54 55.95 25.08
C TYR A 6 -15.04 54.94 24.04
N ARG A 7 -14.21 54.82 23.01
CA ARG A 7 -14.23 53.99 21.82
C ARG A 7 -14.03 52.52 22.21
N GLY A 8 -15.04 51.68 22.03
CA GLY A 8 -14.92 50.22 22.13
C GLY A 8 -14.24 49.66 20.90
N TYR A 9 -13.01 49.17 21.07
CA TYR A 9 -12.22 48.52 20.02
C TYR A 9 -12.82 47.18 19.61
N ARG A 10 -12.75 46.98 18.29
CA ARG A 10 -13.03 45.79 17.49
C ARG A 10 -12.22 44.58 18.00
N PHE A 11 -12.88 43.53 18.49
CA PHE A 11 -12.30 42.18 18.57
C PHE A 11 -12.89 41.36 17.43
N GLY A 12 -12.18 41.30 16.30
CA GLY A 12 -12.38 40.23 15.34
C GLY A 12 -11.74 38.96 15.89
N PRO A 13 -12.35 37.77 15.71
CA PRO A 13 -11.71 36.53 16.15
C PRO A 13 -10.44 36.32 15.33
N ALA A 14 -9.30 36.15 16.02
CA ALA A 14 -8.11 35.57 15.45
C ALA A 14 -8.47 34.13 15.04
N ARG A 15 -8.85 33.94 13.77
CA ARG A 15 -8.96 32.61 13.15
C ARG A 15 -7.55 32.07 12.97
N ASP A 16 -7.15 31.41 14.04
CA ASP A 16 -6.30 30.23 14.13
C ASP A 16 -5.74 29.68 12.79
N GLY A 17 -4.49 30.01 12.51
CA GLY A 17 -3.71 29.40 11.42
C GLY A 17 -3.33 27.94 11.71
N SER A 18 -3.59 27.43 12.92
CA SER A 18 -3.28 26.06 13.32
C SER A 18 -4.23 25.04 12.69
N ASP A 19 -5.51 25.39 12.50
CA ASP A 19 -6.50 24.53 11.84
C ASP A 19 -6.24 24.39 10.34
N ALA A 20 -5.79 25.47 9.68
CA ALA A 20 -5.42 25.43 8.27
C ALA A 20 -4.18 24.56 8.04
N MET A 21 -3.15 24.72 8.89
CA MET A 21 -1.93 23.90 8.84
C MET A 21 -2.21 22.42 9.18
N ALA A 22 -3.08 22.14 10.15
CA ALA A 22 -3.49 20.78 10.49
C ALA A 22 -4.32 20.13 9.37
N SER A 23 -5.20 20.90 8.72
CA SER A 23 -5.99 20.44 7.57
C SER A 23 -5.13 20.18 6.33
N GLU A 24 -4.09 20.98 6.10
CA GLU A 24 -3.16 20.82 4.98
C GLU A 24 -2.24 19.62 5.22
N TYR A 25 -1.67 19.50 6.43
CA TYR A 25 -0.82 18.36 6.82
C TYR A 25 -1.57 17.02 6.78
N THR A 26 -2.83 16.99 7.25
CA THR A 26 -3.67 15.78 7.16
C THR A 26 -4.04 15.44 5.72
N ARG A 27 -4.39 16.44 4.89
CA ARG A 27 -4.67 16.25 3.46
C ARG A 27 -3.45 15.74 2.68
N GLU A 28 -2.27 16.31 2.91
CA GLU A 28 -1.02 15.91 2.27
C GLU A 28 -0.63 14.47 2.66
N LYS A 29 -0.78 14.11 3.94
CA LYS A 29 -0.54 12.75 4.43
C LYS A 29 -1.51 11.74 3.80
N THR A 30 -2.81 12.05 3.73
CA THR A 30 -3.80 11.17 3.09
C THR A 30 -3.54 11.03 1.59
N THR A 31 -3.14 12.10 0.91
CA THR A 31 -2.79 12.06 -0.52
C THR A 31 -1.55 11.19 -0.75
N SER A 32 -0.52 11.35 0.08
CA SER A 32 0.72 10.57 -0.03
C SER A 32 0.50 9.08 0.25
N GLN A 33 -0.36 8.74 1.22
CA GLN A 33 -0.73 7.36 1.50
C GLN A 33 -1.53 6.74 0.34
N LEU A 34 -2.47 7.47 -0.24
CA LEU A 34 -3.25 7.01 -1.40
C LEU A 34 -2.36 6.76 -2.62
N VAL A 35 -1.33 7.58 -2.83
CA VAL A 35 -0.34 7.37 -3.92
C VAL A 35 0.36 6.02 -3.72
N VAL A 36 0.88 5.73 -2.53
CA VAL A 36 1.57 4.45 -2.25
C VAL A 36 0.67 3.25 -2.47
N TRP A 37 -0.59 3.30 -2.03
CA TRP A 37 -1.55 2.22 -2.28
C TRP A 37 -1.91 2.08 -3.77
N THR A 38 -1.97 3.18 -4.50
CA THR A 38 -2.22 3.19 -5.94
C THR A 38 -1.05 2.55 -6.70
N GLU A 39 0.19 2.88 -6.32
CA GLU A 39 1.39 2.26 -6.89
C GLU A 39 1.41 0.75 -6.66
N LEU A 40 0.97 0.29 -5.48
CA LEU A 40 0.88 -1.14 -5.18
C LEU A 40 -0.15 -1.86 -6.05
N VAL A 41 -1.33 -1.27 -6.25
CA VAL A 41 -2.36 -1.83 -7.16
C VAL A 41 -1.80 -1.93 -8.59
N GLN A 42 -1.13 -0.87 -9.07
CA GLN A 42 -0.51 -0.89 -10.41
C GLN A 42 0.56 -1.97 -10.54
N ALA A 43 1.35 -2.23 -9.50
CA ALA A 43 2.33 -3.31 -9.50
C ALA A 43 1.69 -4.70 -9.60
N LEU A 44 0.55 -4.92 -8.93
CA LEU A 44 -0.21 -6.16 -9.01
C LEU A 44 -0.82 -6.36 -10.41
N ASP A 45 -1.35 -5.31 -11.02
CA ASP A 45 -1.85 -5.37 -12.41
C ASP A 45 -0.74 -5.72 -13.40
N GLN A 46 0.46 -5.15 -13.21
CA GLN A 46 1.62 -5.48 -14.04
C GLN A 46 2.06 -6.93 -13.88
N LEU A 47 2.01 -7.48 -12.66
CA LEU A 47 2.30 -8.88 -12.40
C LEU A 47 1.29 -9.79 -13.11
N ASP A 48 -0.01 -9.49 -13.03
CA ASP A 48 -1.05 -10.27 -13.71
C ASP A 48 -0.86 -10.24 -15.24
N MET A 49 -0.61 -9.06 -15.82
CA MET A 49 -0.31 -8.92 -17.25
C MET A 49 0.94 -9.74 -17.66
N ALA A 50 2.00 -9.71 -16.84
CA ALA A 50 3.21 -10.49 -17.11
C ALA A 50 2.92 -12.00 -17.04
N TRP A 51 2.14 -12.43 -16.05
CA TRP A 51 1.73 -13.83 -15.92
C TRP A 51 0.83 -14.28 -17.08
N GLY A 52 -0.07 -13.42 -17.56
CA GLY A 52 -0.88 -13.65 -18.76
C GLY A 52 -0.02 -13.98 -19.98
N LYS A 53 1.04 -13.21 -20.23
CA LYS A 53 2.00 -13.46 -21.31
C LYS A 53 2.72 -14.80 -21.17
N VAL A 54 3.11 -15.17 -19.93
CA VAL A 54 3.73 -16.47 -19.66
C VAL A 54 2.76 -17.62 -19.97
N ARG A 55 1.48 -17.47 -19.63
CA ARG A 55 0.44 -18.46 -19.94
C ARG A 55 0.18 -18.58 -21.45
N GLU A 56 0.13 -17.46 -22.15
CA GLU A 56 -0.09 -17.41 -23.61
C GLU A 56 1.07 -17.99 -24.41
N ALA A 57 2.30 -17.88 -23.91
CA ALA A 57 3.47 -18.50 -24.54
C ALA A 57 3.40 -20.05 -24.62
N GLY A 58 2.43 -20.67 -23.92
CA GLY A 58 1.97 -22.02 -24.19
C GLY A 58 2.97 -23.16 -23.90
N PRO A 59 2.60 -24.43 -24.20
CA PRO A 59 3.44 -25.61 -23.93
C PRO A 59 4.77 -25.64 -24.70
N GLN A 60 5.00 -24.75 -25.67
CA GLN A 60 6.29 -24.59 -26.35
C GLN A 60 7.37 -24.05 -25.38
N VAL A 61 6.97 -23.27 -24.37
CA VAL A 61 7.85 -22.91 -23.24
C VAL A 61 8.02 -24.07 -22.27
N ARG A 62 7.07 -25.02 -22.21
CA ARG A 62 7.22 -26.24 -21.40
C ARG A 62 8.35 -27.15 -21.89
N GLU A 63 8.55 -27.24 -23.19
CA GLU A 63 9.71 -27.97 -23.75
C GLU A 63 11.03 -27.19 -23.59
N SER A 64 10.95 -25.86 -23.41
CA SER A 64 12.06 -24.96 -23.08
C SER A 64 12.14 -24.62 -21.58
N LEU A 65 11.54 -25.42 -20.67
CA LEU A 65 11.46 -25.16 -19.21
C LEU A 65 12.81 -25.05 -18.49
N GLN A 66 13.91 -25.19 -19.22
CA GLN A 66 15.22 -24.76 -18.77
C GLN A 66 15.29 -23.23 -18.79
N LEU A 67 14.57 -22.59 -17.85
CA LEU A 67 14.90 -21.24 -17.44
C LEU A 67 16.40 -21.22 -17.13
N PRO A 68 17.17 -20.26 -17.68
CA PRO A 68 18.55 -20.07 -17.27
C PRO A 68 18.61 -20.01 -15.73
N GLY A 69 19.54 -20.72 -15.11
CA GLY A 69 19.56 -20.89 -13.65
C GLY A 69 19.55 -19.56 -12.88
N ASN A 70 20.19 -18.52 -13.43
CA ASN A 70 20.16 -17.16 -12.88
C ASN A 70 18.75 -16.54 -12.92
N VAL A 71 17.96 -16.79 -13.96
CA VAL A 71 16.57 -16.32 -14.07
C VAL A 71 15.69 -17.08 -13.09
N ALA A 72 15.87 -18.40 -12.95
CA ALA A 72 15.13 -19.20 -11.98
C ALA A 72 15.40 -18.74 -10.53
N VAL A 73 16.66 -18.50 -10.17
CA VAL A 73 17.02 -17.98 -8.84
C VAL A 73 16.44 -16.58 -8.61
N ALA A 74 16.55 -15.68 -9.59
CA ALA A 74 15.99 -14.34 -9.49
C ALA A 74 14.45 -14.37 -9.32
N LEU A 75 13.76 -15.25 -10.05
CA LEU A 75 12.32 -15.43 -9.95
C LEU A 75 11.93 -15.97 -8.57
N VAL A 76 12.67 -16.95 -8.04
CA VAL A 76 12.44 -17.50 -6.71
C VAL A 76 12.65 -16.44 -5.62
N GLN A 77 13.72 -15.64 -5.70
CA GLN A 77 13.94 -14.54 -4.75
C GLN A 77 12.88 -13.44 -4.87
N ALA A 78 12.47 -13.08 -6.09
CA ALA A 78 11.41 -12.09 -6.32
C ALA A 78 10.07 -12.60 -5.77
N GLY A 79 9.77 -13.88 -5.96
CA GLY A 79 8.59 -14.54 -5.41
C GLY A 79 8.55 -14.52 -3.88
N GLY A 80 9.70 -14.71 -3.22
CA GLY A 80 9.78 -14.61 -1.76
C GLY A 80 9.47 -13.20 -1.26
N ARG A 81 10.03 -12.16 -1.90
CA ARG A 81 9.70 -10.77 -1.58
C ARG A 81 8.24 -10.43 -1.85
N ALA A 82 7.67 -10.99 -2.92
CA ALA A 82 6.26 -10.79 -3.24
C ALA A 82 5.34 -11.46 -2.21
N ALA A 83 5.68 -12.67 -1.73
CA ALA A 83 4.95 -13.34 -0.66
C ALA A 83 4.97 -12.51 0.63
N ASP A 84 6.12 -11.97 1.02
CA ASP A 84 6.25 -11.08 2.19
C ASP A 84 5.39 -9.81 2.04
N ALA A 85 5.41 -9.20 0.85
CA ALA A 85 4.60 -8.03 0.57
C ALA A 85 3.09 -8.33 0.65
N LEU A 86 2.64 -9.45 0.06
CA LEU A 86 1.24 -9.86 0.09
C LEU A 86 0.76 -10.23 1.50
N ALA A 87 1.62 -10.83 2.33
CA ALA A 87 1.33 -11.06 3.73
C ALA A 87 1.10 -9.74 4.49
N GLY A 88 1.99 -8.75 4.30
CA GLY A 88 1.82 -7.42 4.89
C GLY A 88 0.56 -6.69 4.42
N VAL A 89 0.20 -6.81 3.15
CA VAL A 89 -1.08 -6.24 2.63
C VAL A 89 -2.28 -6.89 3.30
N ALA A 90 -2.28 -8.23 3.39
CA ALA A 90 -3.38 -8.95 4.00
C ALA A 90 -3.52 -8.63 5.49
N GLU A 91 -2.40 -8.44 6.21
CA GLU A 91 -2.40 -7.97 7.60
C GLU A 91 -3.01 -6.57 7.73
N VAL A 92 -2.62 -5.62 6.87
CA VAL A 92 -3.21 -4.27 6.87
C VAL A 92 -4.71 -4.33 6.61
N LEU A 93 -5.16 -5.17 5.67
CA LEU A 93 -6.59 -5.34 5.36
C LEU A 93 -7.35 -5.99 6.52
N ALA A 94 -6.76 -6.97 7.21
CA ALA A 94 -7.35 -7.60 8.39
C ALA A 94 -7.55 -6.60 9.54
N GLN A 95 -6.70 -5.58 9.63
CA GLN A 95 -6.82 -4.51 10.62
C GLN A 95 -7.88 -3.45 10.25
N GLN A 96 -8.46 -3.48 9.03
CA GLN A 96 -9.47 -2.51 8.60
C GLN A 96 -10.91 -2.94 8.93
N GLY A 97 -11.41 -2.46 10.08
CA GLY A 97 -12.85 -2.30 10.39
C GLY A 97 -13.76 -3.52 10.14
N ASP A 98 -15.05 -3.27 9.84
CA ASP A 98 -16.16 -4.24 9.71
C ASP A 98 -15.93 -5.41 8.73
N SER A 99 -14.84 -5.40 7.95
CA SER A 99 -14.49 -6.43 6.97
C SER A 99 -13.23 -7.23 7.32
N GLY A 100 -12.53 -6.87 8.40
CA GLY A 100 -11.22 -7.43 8.77
C GLY A 100 -11.20 -8.95 8.96
N GLY A 101 -12.27 -9.52 9.53
CA GLY A 101 -12.37 -10.96 9.77
C GLY A 101 -12.33 -11.82 8.51
N ALA A 102 -12.75 -11.29 7.35
CA ALA A 102 -12.64 -12.01 6.08
C ALA A 102 -11.20 -12.09 5.54
N PHE A 103 -10.32 -11.21 6.02
CA PHE A 103 -8.93 -11.14 5.60
C PHE A 103 -7.97 -11.78 6.61
N GLU A 104 -8.42 -12.12 7.82
CA GLU A 104 -7.60 -12.81 8.82
C GLU A 104 -7.07 -14.16 8.32
N ASP A 105 -7.96 -14.99 7.75
CA ASP A 105 -7.58 -16.29 7.17
C ASP A 105 -6.62 -16.11 5.98
N LEU A 106 -6.84 -15.08 5.16
CA LEU A 106 -5.96 -14.75 4.05
C LEU A 106 -4.58 -14.31 4.53
N ALA A 107 -4.52 -13.47 5.57
CA ALA A 107 -3.28 -13.00 6.17
C ALA A 107 -2.48 -14.17 6.76
N ALA A 108 -3.14 -15.06 7.50
CA ALA A 108 -2.50 -16.26 8.04
C ALA A 108 -1.94 -17.17 6.94
N ALA A 109 -2.71 -17.40 5.86
CA ALA A 109 -2.26 -18.21 4.74
C ALA A 109 -1.07 -17.59 3.99
N GLN A 110 -1.10 -16.29 3.72
CA GLN A 110 0.00 -15.58 3.06
C GLN A 110 1.26 -15.56 3.93
N GLN A 111 1.10 -15.37 5.23
CA GLN A 111 2.22 -15.43 6.18
C GLN A 111 2.87 -16.82 6.18
N GLN A 112 2.07 -17.89 6.16
CA GLN A 112 2.60 -19.25 6.08
C GLN A 112 3.36 -19.49 4.76
N ILE A 113 2.87 -18.95 3.64
CA ILE A 113 3.57 -19.04 2.34
C ILE A 113 4.90 -18.29 2.40
N ALA A 114 4.90 -17.07 2.94
CA ALA A 114 6.09 -16.24 3.12
C ALA A 114 7.15 -16.94 3.99
N GLU A 115 6.75 -17.51 5.12
CA GLU A 115 7.64 -18.20 6.06
C GLU A 115 8.26 -19.47 5.49
N ASN A 116 7.49 -20.22 4.70
CA ASN A 116 7.93 -21.48 4.11
C ASN A 116 8.59 -21.31 2.74
N TRP A 117 8.82 -20.06 2.29
CA TRP A 117 9.39 -19.82 0.97
C TRP A 117 10.82 -20.39 0.85
N PRO A 118 11.19 -21.07 -0.25
CA PRO A 118 12.44 -21.83 -0.36
C PRO A 118 13.75 -21.07 -0.12
N THR A 119 13.75 -19.73 -0.16
CA THR A 119 14.94 -18.89 0.02
C THR A 119 15.19 -18.44 1.46
N ARG A 120 14.32 -18.82 2.41
CA ARG A 120 14.49 -18.48 3.84
C ARG A 120 15.31 -19.50 4.64
N LYS A 121 15.87 -20.53 3.99
CA LYS A 121 16.77 -21.53 4.60
C LYS A 121 18.22 -21.30 4.21
#